data_AF-A0A4C1Y6K1-F1
#
_entry.id   AF-A0A4C1Y6K1-F1
#
_cell.length_a   1.000
_cell.length_b   1.000
_cell.length_c   1.000
_cell.angle_alpha   90.00
_cell.angle_beta   90.00
_cell.angle_gamma   90.00
#
_symmetry.space_group_name_H-M   'P 1'
#
loop_
_entity.id
_entity.type
_entity.pdbx_description
1 polymer ?
#
loop_
_entity_poly.entity_id
_entity_poly.type
_entity_poly.pdbx_seq_one_letter_code
_entity_poly.pdbx_strand_id
1 'polypeptide(L)'
;MRPGNGSLTAAAKSANKKAANPPARVLEDKDAEITSSCPEDGFFADAEQCDKYYQCRDGEITEKLCPDGMVFNDYNPDDEKCDLPINIDCSQRPKLQTPISSLHCPRLHGYFAHEDPKECGKFYFCVDGKFNMITCPSGLVYNEKTGICTWPDEAKKKGCGASEVFDFDCPPVNETFGLTHPRYADPADCQYFYVCINGNTPRRSGCKLGQAFDDVHKKCEWARKVPECADWYKDQLTDAELDALENPPTLKPKPSGSQQSRRKGQRPKPKSVPAEEDESAEK
;
A
#
# COMPACT_ATOMS: atom_id res chain seq x y z
N MET A 1 24.19 -34.45 58.83
CA MET A 1 24.15 -33.20 58.04
C MET A 1 23.77 -33.56 56.61
N ARG A 2 22.78 -32.82 56.08
CA ARG A 2 22.27 -32.60 54.72
C ARG A 2 22.67 -33.48 53.49
N PRO A 3 21.75 -33.54 52.49
CA PRO A 3 21.74 -34.46 51.34
C PRO A 3 22.34 -33.85 50.06
N GLY A 4 22.42 -34.63 48.98
CA GLY A 4 22.73 -34.14 47.64
C GLY A 4 22.21 -35.07 46.53
N ASN A 5 21.04 -34.71 46.00
CA ASN A 5 20.33 -35.35 44.89
C ASN A 5 20.87 -34.85 43.54
N GLY A 6 20.71 -35.63 42.48
CA GLY A 6 21.39 -35.50 41.19
C GLY A 6 21.09 -34.26 40.33
N SER A 7 21.85 -34.13 39.24
CA SER A 7 21.53 -33.19 38.15
C SER A 7 22.08 -33.72 36.82
N LEU A 8 21.16 -34.02 35.91
CA LEU A 8 21.38 -34.31 34.50
C LEU A 8 21.61 -32.99 33.75
N THR A 9 22.69 -32.91 32.98
CA THR A 9 23.01 -31.77 32.13
C THR A 9 22.15 -31.76 30.87
N ALA A 10 21.26 -30.77 30.73
CA ALA A 10 20.58 -30.46 29.49
C ALA A 10 21.10 -29.14 28.91
N ALA A 11 21.58 -29.20 27.66
CA ALA A 11 22.07 -28.06 26.90
C ALA A 11 20.93 -27.10 26.54
N ALA A 12 21.10 -25.82 26.88
CA ALA A 12 20.16 -24.76 26.51
C ALA A 12 20.33 -24.37 25.02
N LYS A 13 19.29 -24.61 24.21
CA LYS A 13 19.19 -24.08 22.84
C LYS A 13 18.74 -22.62 22.89
N SER A 14 19.52 -21.75 22.26
CA SER A 14 19.21 -20.34 22.07
C SER A 14 18.03 -20.19 21.10
N ALA A 15 16.90 -19.68 21.58
CA ALA A 15 15.73 -19.35 20.76
C ALA A 15 15.62 -17.83 20.62
N ASN A 16 15.74 -17.38 19.38
CA ASN A 16 15.64 -15.99 18.96
C ASN A 16 14.19 -15.50 19.16
N LYS A 17 13.92 -14.71 20.22
CA LYS A 17 12.59 -14.14 20.50
C LYS A 17 12.34 -12.94 19.58
N LYS A 18 11.40 -13.09 18.66
CA LYS A 18 10.73 -11.98 17.96
C LYS A 18 10.17 -11.00 18.99
N ALA A 19 10.28 -9.69 18.69
CA ALA A 19 9.68 -8.63 19.49
C ALA A 19 8.17 -8.90 19.66
N ALA A 20 7.73 -9.12 20.88
CA ALA A 20 6.33 -9.20 21.24
C ALA A 20 5.76 -7.79 21.22
N ASN A 21 4.58 -7.62 20.62
CA ASN A 21 3.77 -6.39 20.77
C ASN A 21 3.64 -6.06 22.26
N PRO A 22 3.74 -4.78 22.66
CA PRO A 22 3.56 -4.41 24.05
C PRO A 22 2.17 -4.86 24.53
N PRO A 23 2.07 -5.41 25.75
CA PRO A 23 0.79 -5.89 26.26
C PRO A 23 -0.18 -4.72 26.35
N ALA A 24 -1.43 -4.99 25.96
CA ALA A 24 -2.55 -4.10 26.20
C ALA A 24 -2.48 -3.61 27.66
N ARG A 25 -2.33 -2.28 27.82
CA ARG A 25 -2.45 -1.66 29.13
C ARG A 25 -3.84 -2.01 29.65
N VAL A 26 -3.87 -2.71 30.78
CA VAL A 26 -5.06 -2.87 31.60
C VAL A 26 -5.54 -1.46 31.93
N LEU A 27 -6.69 -1.09 31.38
CA LEU A 27 -7.36 0.17 31.69
C LEU A 27 -7.96 0.02 33.08
N GLU A 28 -7.22 0.46 34.09
CA GLU A 28 -7.81 0.80 35.38
C GLU A 28 -8.55 2.14 35.20
N ASP A 29 -9.88 2.06 35.16
CA ASP A 29 -10.83 3.07 35.65
C ASP A 29 -10.55 4.52 35.20
N LYS A 30 -10.57 4.75 33.88
CA LYS A 30 -10.65 6.08 33.25
C LYS A 30 -11.84 6.22 32.31
N ASP A 31 -12.92 5.48 32.58
CA ASP A 31 -14.23 5.67 31.94
C ASP A 31 -15.04 6.79 32.62
N ALA A 32 -14.40 7.64 33.41
CA ALA A 32 -15.01 8.82 33.99
C ALA A 32 -15.28 9.84 32.87
N GLU A 33 -16.48 9.74 32.29
CA GLU A 33 -17.37 10.87 32.01
C GLU A 33 -16.62 12.19 31.73
N ILE A 34 -16.15 12.37 30.49
CA ILE A 34 -15.95 13.73 29.92
C ILE A 34 -17.34 14.36 29.64
N THR A 35 -18.29 14.17 30.55
CA THR A 35 -19.61 14.78 30.56
C THR A 35 -19.68 15.88 31.63
N SER A 36 -18.71 15.96 32.55
CA SER A 36 -18.77 16.89 33.68
C SER A 36 -17.48 17.63 34.06
N SER A 37 -16.27 17.22 33.62
CA SER A 37 -15.02 17.96 33.89
C SER A 37 -13.89 17.59 32.92
N CYS A 38 -13.10 18.58 32.51
CA CYS A 38 -11.84 18.37 31.77
C CYS A 38 -10.73 17.88 32.71
N PRO A 39 -9.93 16.87 32.33
CA PRO A 39 -8.73 16.50 33.07
C PRO A 39 -7.65 17.59 32.97
N GLU A 40 -7.33 18.01 31.74
CA GLU A 40 -6.34 19.02 31.35
C GLU A 40 -6.78 19.66 30.00
N ASP A 41 -6.10 20.72 29.58
CA ASP A 41 -6.28 21.29 28.24
C ASP A 41 -5.86 20.28 27.17
N GLY A 42 -6.67 20.11 26.12
CA GLY A 42 -6.39 19.14 25.06
C GLY A 42 -7.64 18.69 24.30
N PHE A 43 -7.48 17.59 23.56
CA PHE A 43 -8.49 16.98 22.71
C PHE A 43 -8.71 15.51 23.11
N PHE A 44 -9.95 15.13 23.34
CA PHE A 44 -10.30 13.81 23.87
C PHE A 44 -11.40 13.15 23.03
N ALA A 45 -11.26 11.87 22.75
CA ALA A 45 -12.26 11.11 22.01
C ALA A 45 -13.58 10.96 22.79
N ASP A 46 -14.68 10.89 22.07
CA ASP A 46 -15.95 10.42 22.63
C ASP A 46 -15.91 8.90 22.88
N ALA A 47 -16.59 8.47 23.94
CA ALA A 47 -16.60 7.07 24.38
C ALA A 47 -17.39 6.14 23.44
N GLU A 48 -18.35 6.66 22.67
CA GLU A 48 -19.25 5.85 21.85
C GLU A 48 -19.15 6.16 20.35
N GLN A 49 -18.77 7.39 20.00
CA GLN A 49 -18.77 7.91 18.63
C GLN A 49 -17.34 8.19 18.13
N CYS A 50 -16.91 7.49 17.07
CA CYS A 50 -15.53 7.55 16.61
C CYS A 50 -15.14 8.89 15.97
N ASP A 51 -16.11 9.59 15.40
CA ASP A 51 -15.90 10.88 14.74
C ASP A 51 -16.24 12.08 15.61
N LYS A 52 -16.54 11.85 16.89
CA LYS A 52 -16.80 12.90 17.89
C LYS A 52 -15.65 13.01 18.88
N TYR A 53 -15.36 14.25 19.26
CA TYR A 53 -14.32 14.57 20.22
C TYR A 53 -14.65 15.85 20.97
N TYR A 54 -13.93 16.06 22.06
CA TYR A 54 -14.08 17.21 22.94
C TYR A 54 -12.79 18.00 22.96
N GLN A 55 -12.89 19.32 22.80
CA GLN A 55 -11.82 20.24 23.12
C GLN A 55 -12.01 20.74 24.56
N CYS A 56 -11.00 20.54 25.39
CA CYS A 56 -10.89 21.10 26.73
C CYS A 56 -9.97 22.30 26.70
N ARG A 57 -10.45 23.44 27.19
CA ARG A 57 -9.63 24.64 27.38
C ARG A 57 -10.12 25.40 28.61
N ASP A 58 -9.22 25.69 29.54
CA ASP A 58 -9.52 26.43 30.78
C ASP A 58 -10.70 25.83 31.59
N GLY A 59 -10.86 24.50 31.51
CA GLY A 59 -11.95 23.77 32.15
C GLY A 59 -13.30 23.79 31.40
N GLU A 60 -13.38 24.47 30.25
CA GLU A 60 -14.56 24.48 29.37
C GLU A 60 -14.46 23.36 28.33
N ILE A 61 -15.56 22.61 28.16
CA ILE A 61 -15.69 21.53 27.18
C ILE A 61 -16.44 22.05 25.94
N THR A 62 -15.80 21.97 24.78
CA THR A 62 -16.45 22.19 23.49
C THR A 62 -16.56 20.87 22.74
N GLU A 63 -17.80 20.46 22.44
CA GLU A 63 -18.06 19.30 21.57
C GLU A 63 -17.77 19.62 20.10
N LYS A 64 -17.09 18.70 19.42
CA LYS A 64 -16.74 18.81 18.01
C LYS A 64 -16.92 17.49 17.27
N LEU A 65 -17.08 17.59 15.96
CA LEU A 65 -17.11 16.47 15.03
C LEU A 65 -15.97 16.58 14.02
N CYS A 66 -15.41 15.45 13.65
CA CYS A 66 -14.53 15.35 12.49
C CYS A 66 -15.33 15.57 11.19
N PRO A 67 -14.66 16.03 10.11
CA PRO A 67 -15.27 16.08 8.79
C PRO A 67 -15.91 14.74 8.38
N ASP A 68 -17.02 14.78 7.65
CA ASP A 68 -17.80 13.58 7.32
C ASP A 68 -16.97 12.52 6.56
N GLY A 69 -16.84 11.33 7.15
CA GLY A 69 -16.01 10.25 6.62
C GLY A 69 -14.60 10.15 7.23
N MET A 70 -14.28 11.03 8.19
CA MET A 70 -13.07 10.94 9.03
C MET A 70 -13.45 10.64 10.48
N VAL A 71 -12.48 10.17 11.26
CA VAL A 71 -12.62 9.83 12.68
C VAL A 71 -11.53 10.48 13.50
N PHE A 72 -11.80 10.75 14.78
CA PHE A 72 -10.85 11.42 15.65
C PHE A 72 -9.68 10.49 16.00
N ASN A 73 -8.45 11.02 15.87
CA ASN A 73 -7.22 10.33 16.22
C ASN A 73 -6.79 10.78 17.63
N ASP A 74 -6.90 9.87 18.59
CA ASP A 74 -6.69 10.10 20.02
C ASP A 74 -5.29 9.68 20.53
N TYR A 75 -4.32 9.49 19.63
CA TYR A 75 -2.96 9.11 20.02
C TYR A 75 -2.18 10.22 20.72
N ASN A 76 -2.54 11.49 20.48
CA ASN A 76 -1.94 12.64 21.15
C ASN A 76 -3.03 13.64 21.54
N PRO A 77 -3.28 13.88 22.85
CA PRO A 77 -4.30 14.82 23.30
C PRO A 77 -3.95 16.29 22.98
N ASP A 78 -2.72 16.62 22.60
CA ASP A 78 -2.35 17.98 22.20
C ASP A 78 -2.70 18.31 20.73
N ASP A 79 -3.03 17.30 19.93
CA ASP A 79 -3.25 17.44 18.48
C ASP A 79 -4.72 17.26 18.10
N GLU A 80 -5.35 18.31 17.57
CA GLU A 80 -6.69 18.23 16.95
C GLU A 80 -6.58 17.55 15.58
N LYS A 81 -6.59 16.22 15.58
CA LYS A 81 -6.38 15.45 14.35
C LYS A 81 -7.53 14.49 14.06
N CYS A 82 -8.07 14.61 12.84
CA CYS A 82 -8.94 13.60 12.25
C CYS A 82 -8.15 12.78 11.22
N ASP A 83 -8.43 11.49 11.15
CA ASP A 83 -7.80 10.55 10.21
C ASP A 83 -8.87 9.69 9.54
N LEU A 84 -8.48 8.91 8.52
CA LEU A 84 -9.42 7.99 7.88
C LEU A 84 -9.73 6.81 8.81
N PRO A 85 -10.96 6.26 8.76
CA PRO A 85 -11.35 5.09 9.57
C PRO A 85 -10.47 3.86 9.38
N ILE A 86 -9.79 3.72 8.25
CA ILE A 86 -8.84 2.62 7.99
C ILE A 86 -7.55 2.71 8.83
N ASN A 87 -7.23 3.90 9.36
CA ASN A 87 -6.01 4.16 10.13
C ASN A 87 -6.24 4.14 11.65
N ILE A 88 -7.50 4.17 12.10
CA ILE A 88 -7.88 4.31 13.51
C ILE A 88 -8.83 3.16 13.89
N ASP A 89 -8.55 2.50 15.01
CA ASP A 89 -9.42 1.43 15.51
C ASP A 89 -10.66 2.01 16.23
N CYS A 90 -11.77 2.06 15.50
CA CYS A 90 -13.07 2.49 16.04
C CYS A 90 -13.86 1.37 16.73
N SER A 91 -13.31 0.17 16.93
CA SER A 91 -14.07 -0.99 17.41
C SER A 91 -14.74 -0.77 18.78
N GLN A 92 -14.17 0.08 19.63
CA GLN A 92 -14.73 0.41 20.94
C GLN A 92 -15.76 1.55 20.90
N ARG A 93 -15.75 2.39 19.85
CA ARG A 93 -16.61 3.57 19.68
C ARG A 93 -17.19 3.62 18.27
N PRO A 94 -18.04 2.66 17.87
CA PRO A 94 -18.39 2.42 16.47
C PRO A 94 -19.39 3.43 15.90
N LYS A 95 -20.00 4.29 16.71
CA LYS A 95 -20.98 5.26 16.20
C LYS A 95 -20.28 6.30 15.34
N LEU A 96 -20.99 6.80 14.33
CA LEU A 96 -20.52 7.86 13.45
C LEU A 96 -21.67 8.85 13.23
N GLN A 97 -21.36 10.07 12.81
CA GLN A 97 -22.34 11.03 12.38
C GLN A 97 -23.14 10.50 11.18
N THR A 98 -24.28 11.12 10.89
CA THR A 98 -25.08 10.82 9.70
C THR A 98 -24.28 11.13 8.43
N PRO A 99 -24.19 10.19 7.47
CA PRO A 99 -23.39 10.38 6.26
C PRO A 99 -23.93 11.52 5.39
N ILE A 100 -23.02 12.31 4.81
CA ILE A 100 -23.34 13.30 3.79
C ILE A 100 -22.85 12.76 2.46
N SER A 101 -23.77 12.24 1.66
CA SER A 101 -23.44 11.64 0.37
C SER A 101 -23.40 12.67 -0.76
N SER A 102 -22.58 12.38 -1.75
CA SER A 102 -22.47 13.08 -3.03
C SER A 102 -22.15 12.08 -4.13
N LEU A 103 -21.96 12.56 -5.36
CA LEU A 103 -21.72 11.69 -6.52
C LEU A 103 -20.46 10.81 -6.28
N HIS A 104 -20.63 9.49 -6.29
CA HIS A 104 -19.62 8.45 -6.01
C HIS A 104 -18.98 8.48 -4.60
N CYS A 105 -19.45 9.36 -3.72
CA CYS A 105 -18.92 9.57 -2.39
C CYS A 105 -20.03 9.31 -1.36
N PRO A 106 -20.16 8.09 -0.80
CA PRO A 106 -21.06 7.80 0.31
C PRO A 106 -20.87 8.72 1.54
N ARG A 107 -19.65 9.24 1.73
CA ARG A 107 -19.29 10.28 2.70
C ARG A 107 -18.42 11.33 2.01
N LEU A 108 -18.30 12.52 2.57
CA LEU A 108 -17.47 13.60 1.98
C LEU A 108 -15.99 13.24 1.85
N HIS A 109 -15.45 12.46 2.79
CA HIS A 109 -14.06 12.00 2.80
C HIS A 109 -13.97 10.47 2.82
N GLY A 110 -13.01 9.91 2.09
CA GLY A 110 -12.68 8.49 2.19
C GLY A 110 -12.39 7.81 0.85
N TYR A 111 -12.20 6.49 0.93
CA TYR A 111 -12.01 5.63 -0.23
C TYR A 111 -13.20 4.69 -0.38
N PHE A 112 -13.82 4.67 -1.57
CA PHE A 112 -15.07 3.94 -1.81
C PHE A 112 -14.95 3.09 -3.07
N ALA A 113 -15.49 1.87 -3.05
CA ALA A 113 -15.48 1.05 -4.26
C ALA A 113 -16.34 1.67 -5.37
N HIS A 114 -16.04 1.28 -6.60
CA HIS A 114 -16.88 1.58 -7.74
C HIS A 114 -18.31 1.05 -7.55
N GLU A 115 -19.33 1.79 -8.00
CA GLU A 115 -20.73 1.38 -7.83
C GLU A 115 -21.11 0.10 -8.60
N ASP A 116 -20.48 -0.13 -9.76
CA ASP A 116 -20.59 -1.40 -10.47
C ASP A 116 -19.76 -2.47 -9.73
N PRO A 117 -20.38 -3.54 -9.20
CA PRO A 117 -19.67 -4.61 -8.51
C PRO A 117 -18.67 -5.36 -9.41
N LYS A 118 -18.83 -5.31 -10.74
CA LYS A 118 -17.91 -5.93 -11.71
C LYS A 118 -16.64 -5.12 -11.93
N GLU A 119 -16.66 -3.82 -11.60
CA GLU A 119 -15.50 -2.94 -11.68
C GLU A 119 -14.64 -3.12 -10.43
N CYS A 120 -13.95 -4.26 -10.37
CA CYS A 120 -13.17 -4.70 -9.23
C CYS A 120 -11.90 -3.85 -9.00
N GLY A 121 -11.30 -3.37 -10.08
CA GLY A 121 -10.06 -2.59 -10.06
C GLY A 121 -10.27 -1.09 -9.99
N LYS A 122 -11.50 -0.57 -9.83
CA LYS A 122 -11.77 0.87 -9.76
C LYS A 122 -12.33 1.26 -8.40
N PHE A 123 -11.94 2.44 -7.93
CA PHE A 123 -12.43 3.01 -6.69
C PHE A 123 -12.35 4.54 -6.73
N TYR A 124 -12.99 5.19 -5.78
CA TYR A 124 -13.06 6.63 -5.64
C TYR A 124 -12.31 7.09 -4.42
N PHE A 125 -11.52 8.16 -4.56
CA PHE A 125 -10.96 8.92 -3.45
C PHE A 125 -11.71 10.24 -3.33
N CYS A 126 -12.40 10.44 -2.22
CA CYS A 126 -13.25 11.59 -1.97
C CYS A 126 -12.60 12.57 -0.99
N VAL A 127 -12.67 13.86 -1.33
CA VAL A 127 -12.31 14.99 -0.46
C VAL A 127 -13.37 16.06 -0.63
N ASP A 128 -14.03 16.46 0.47
CA ASP A 128 -15.14 17.43 0.47
C ASP A 128 -16.25 17.07 -0.55
N GLY A 129 -16.55 15.77 -0.70
CA GLY A 129 -17.55 15.26 -1.63
C GLY A 129 -17.15 15.31 -3.11
N LYS A 130 -15.91 15.66 -3.42
CA LYS A 130 -15.35 15.60 -4.77
C LYS A 130 -14.53 14.33 -4.92
N PHE A 131 -14.89 13.49 -5.88
CA PHE A 131 -14.21 12.23 -6.14
C PHE A 131 -13.09 12.38 -7.18
N ASN A 132 -12.05 11.57 -7.01
CA ASN A 132 -11.13 11.17 -8.06
C ASN A 132 -11.26 9.66 -8.26
N MET A 133 -11.55 9.21 -9.50
CA MET A 133 -11.58 7.79 -9.81
C MET A 133 -10.16 7.27 -10.04
N ILE A 134 -9.78 6.23 -9.29
CA ILE A 134 -8.47 5.60 -9.35
C ILE A 134 -8.65 4.17 -9.86
N THR A 135 -7.78 3.78 -10.80
CA THR A 135 -7.71 2.40 -11.29
C THR A 135 -6.49 1.72 -10.67
N CYS A 136 -6.73 0.58 -10.03
CA CYS A 136 -5.68 -0.29 -9.50
C CYS A 136 -4.74 -0.77 -10.62
N PRO A 137 -3.48 -1.06 -10.29
CA PRO A 137 -2.59 -1.77 -11.21
C PRO A 137 -3.25 -3.04 -11.76
N SER A 138 -2.90 -3.40 -13.00
CA SER A 138 -3.51 -4.53 -13.71
C SER A 138 -3.50 -5.81 -12.87
N GLY A 139 -4.68 -6.43 -12.72
CA GLY A 139 -4.85 -7.67 -11.96
C GLY A 139 -5.03 -7.50 -10.45
N LEU A 140 -5.04 -6.26 -9.93
CA LEU A 140 -5.36 -5.98 -8.53
C LEU A 140 -6.80 -5.47 -8.37
N VAL A 141 -7.35 -5.74 -7.20
CA VAL A 141 -8.72 -5.42 -6.79
C VAL A 141 -8.67 -4.46 -5.61
N TYR A 142 -9.54 -3.45 -5.62
CA TYR A 142 -9.68 -2.54 -4.49
C TYR A 142 -10.26 -3.27 -3.27
N ASN A 143 -9.56 -3.20 -2.14
CA ASN A 143 -10.00 -3.75 -0.86
C ASN A 143 -10.50 -2.61 0.05
N GLU A 144 -11.82 -2.53 0.22
CA GLU A 144 -12.48 -1.51 1.06
C GLU A 144 -12.03 -1.52 2.52
N LYS A 145 -11.64 -2.69 3.07
CA LYS A 145 -11.25 -2.81 4.48
C LYS A 145 -9.90 -2.18 4.76
N THR A 146 -9.00 -2.24 3.78
CA THR A 146 -7.63 -1.75 3.92
C THR A 146 -7.38 -0.46 3.15
N GLY A 147 -8.31 -0.04 2.28
CA GLY A 147 -8.20 1.14 1.45
C GLY A 147 -7.12 1.04 0.36
N ILE A 148 -6.65 -0.17 0.02
CA ILE A 148 -5.57 -0.38 -0.95
C ILE A 148 -5.95 -1.41 -2.01
N CYS A 149 -5.27 -1.35 -3.16
CA CYS A 149 -5.33 -2.38 -4.18
C CYS A 149 -4.53 -3.60 -3.74
N THR A 150 -5.16 -4.78 -3.68
CA THR A 150 -4.48 -6.05 -3.39
C THR A 150 -4.93 -7.16 -4.34
N TRP A 151 -4.37 -8.35 -4.20
CA TRP A 151 -4.74 -9.50 -5.01
C TRP A 151 -6.21 -9.91 -4.77
N PRO A 152 -6.92 -10.41 -5.81
CA PRO A 152 -8.29 -10.91 -5.69
C PRO A 152 -8.56 -11.83 -4.48
N ASP A 153 -7.64 -12.76 -4.21
CA ASP A 153 -7.72 -13.75 -3.13
C ASP A 153 -7.56 -13.14 -1.72
N GLU A 154 -6.85 -12.02 -1.61
CA GLU A 154 -6.68 -11.27 -0.37
C GLU A 154 -7.82 -10.27 -0.15
N ALA A 155 -8.29 -9.62 -1.22
CA ALA A 155 -9.39 -8.67 -1.17
C ALA A 155 -10.70 -9.34 -0.73
N LYS A 156 -10.91 -10.60 -1.12
CA LYS A 156 -12.12 -11.40 -0.81
C LYS A 156 -13.41 -10.66 -1.15
N LYS A 157 -13.36 -9.79 -2.17
CA LYS A 157 -14.53 -9.07 -2.69
C LYS A 157 -15.35 -10.06 -3.53
N LYS A 158 -16.63 -10.20 -3.19
CA LYS A 158 -17.55 -11.12 -3.89
C LYS A 158 -17.68 -10.71 -5.36
N GLY A 159 -17.52 -11.66 -6.28
CA GLY A 159 -17.57 -11.39 -7.73
C GLY A 159 -16.32 -10.73 -8.30
N CYS A 160 -15.23 -10.71 -7.52
CA CYS A 160 -13.91 -10.21 -7.93
C CYS A 160 -12.81 -11.23 -7.61
N GLY A 161 -13.10 -12.52 -7.72
CA GLY A 161 -12.13 -13.60 -7.63
C GLY A 161 -11.15 -13.59 -8.79
N ALA A 162 -10.00 -14.25 -8.63
CA ALA A 162 -8.94 -14.22 -9.63
C ALA A 162 -9.42 -14.68 -11.03
N SER A 163 -10.17 -15.80 -11.11
CA SER A 163 -10.72 -16.26 -12.39
C SER A 163 -11.66 -15.24 -13.05
N GLU A 164 -12.43 -14.49 -12.25
CA GLU A 164 -13.39 -13.49 -12.75
C GLU A 164 -12.67 -12.22 -13.23
N VAL A 165 -11.64 -11.79 -12.50
CA VAL A 165 -10.83 -10.61 -12.85
C VAL A 165 -9.99 -10.84 -14.11
N PHE A 166 -9.50 -12.08 -14.28
CA PHE A 166 -8.64 -12.44 -15.41
C PHE A 166 -9.36 -13.14 -16.56
N ASP A 167 -10.65 -13.46 -16.40
CA ASP A 167 -11.42 -14.29 -17.35
C ASP A 167 -10.68 -15.56 -17.78
N PHE A 168 -10.05 -16.23 -16.82
CA PHE A 168 -9.21 -17.39 -17.05
C PHE A 168 -9.29 -18.37 -15.88
N ASP A 169 -9.47 -19.65 -16.16
CA ASP A 169 -9.41 -20.71 -15.16
C ASP A 169 -8.13 -21.54 -15.30
N CYS A 170 -7.47 -21.76 -14.17
CA CYS A 170 -6.31 -22.63 -14.10
C CYS A 170 -6.68 -24.08 -14.46
N PRO A 171 -5.95 -24.71 -15.40
CA PRO A 171 -6.15 -26.12 -15.71
C PRO A 171 -6.02 -27.00 -14.45
N PRO A 172 -6.89 -27.99 -14.27
CA PRO A 172 -6.87 -28.85 -13.08
C PRO A 172 -5.59 -29.68 -13.05
N VAL A 173 -4.91 -29.66 -11.92
CA VAL A 173 -3.66 -30.37 -11.68
C VAL A 173 -3.65 -31.06 -10.32
N ASN A 174 -2.77 -32.03 -10.14
CA ASN A 174 -2.57 -32.63 -8.82
C ASN A 174 -1.89 -31.63 -7.86
N GLU A 175 -2.03 -31.88 -6.56
CA GLU A 175 -1.52 -30.97 -5.51
C GLU A 175 -0.01 -30.75 -5.61
N THR A 176 0.77 -31.81 -5.82
CA THR A 176 2.24 -31.74 -5.95
C THR A 176 2.66 -30.81 -7.09
N PHE A 177 1.99 -30.88 -8.23
CA PHE A 177 2.26 -30.01 -9.36
C PHE A 177 1.72 -28.59 -9.13
N GLY A 178 0.55 -28.44 -8.48
CA GLY A 178 0.01 -27.15 -8.10
C GLY A 178 0.95 -26.31 -7.22
N LEU A 179 1.70 -26.97 -6.31
CA LEU A 179 2.73 -26.33 -5.48
C LEU A 179 3.89 -25.75 -6.29
N THR A 180 4.09 -26.17 -7.54
CA THR A 180 5.09 -25.60 -8.45
C THR A 180 4.64 -24.31 -9.14
N HIS A 181 3.37 -23.92 -8.93
CA HIS A 181 2.74 -22.75 -9.56
C HIS A 181 2.84 -22.79 -11.09
N PRO A 182 2.17 -23.76 -11.74
CA PRO A 182 2.32 -23.97 -13.17
C PRO A 182 1.91 -22.74 -13.97
N ARG A 183 2.52 -22.62 -15.15
CA ARG A 183 2.37 -21.49 -16.05
C ARG A 183 1.66 -21.91 -17.34
N TYR A 184 0.80 -21.04 -17.85
CA TYR A 184 0.00 -21.28 -19.05
C TYR A 184 -0.02 -20.01 -19.91
N ALA A 185 0.16 -20.16 -21.22
CA ALA A 185 0.03 -19.03 -22.15
C ALA A 185 -1.33 -18.34 -22.00
N ASP A 186 -1.32 -17.02 -22.17
CA ASP A 186 -2.56 -16.27 -22.36
C ASP A 186 -3.09 -16.54 -23.78
N PRO A 187 -4.34 -17.00 -23.93
CA PRO A 187 -4.89 -17.37 -25.23
C PRO A 187 -5.15 -16.17 -26.17
N ALA A 188 -5.22 -14.95 -25.62
CA ALA A 188 -5.52 -13.74 -26.37
C ALA A 188 -4.27 -12.86 -26.59
N ASP A 189 -3.19 -13.11 -25.87
CA ASP A 189 -2.04 -12.21 -25.84
C ASP A 189 -0.72 -12.96 -25.65
N CYS A 190 0.03 -13.13 -26.74
CA CYS A 190 1.30 -13.85 -26.74
C CYS A 190 2.34 -13.27 -25.77
N GLN A 191 2.26 -11.98 -25.40
CA GLN A 191 3.20 -11.38 -24.45
C GLN A 191 2.92 -11.86 -23.01
N TYR A 192 1.69 -12.25 -22.70
CA TYR A 192 1.27 -12.58 -21.35
C TYR A 192 1.08 -14.09 -21.14
N PHE A 193 1.08 -14.45 -19.86
CA PHE A 193 0.82 -15.80 -19.39
C PHE A 193 0.23 -15.76 -17.98
N TYR A 194 -0.41 -16.83 -17.57
CA TYR A 194 -0.94 -17.01 -16.23
C TYR A 194 -0.02 -17.87 -15.39
N VAL A 195 0.25 -17.42 -14.16
CA VAL A 195 0.83 -18.23 -13.09
C VAL A 195 -0.30 -18.71 -12.20
N CYS A 196 -0.50 -20.01 -12.09
CA CYS A 196 -1.55 -20.60 -11.27
C CYS A 196 -1.04 -20.90 -9.87
N ILE A 197 -1.23 -19.97 -8.94
CA ILE A 197 -0.82 -20.13 -7.53
C ILE A 197 -1.59 -21.30 -6.93
N ASN A 198 -0.85 -22.22 -6.31
CA ASN A 198 -1.33 -23.52 -5.81
C ASN A 198 -2.13 -24.35 -6.84
N GLY A 199 -1.95 -24.09 -8.14
CA GLY A 199 -2.64 -24.78 -9.23
C GLY A 199 -4.07 -24.32 -9.51
N ASN A 200 -4.59 -23.31 -8.79
CA ASN A 200 -5.99 -22.89 -8.94
C ASN A 200 -6.25 -21.38 -8.99
N THR A 201 -5.34 -20.54 -8.48
CA THR A 201 -5.53 -19.08 -8.46
C THR A 201 -4.68 -18.42 -9.56
N PRO A 202 -5.26 -17.97 -10.68
CA PRO A 202 -4.50 -17.38 -11.77
C PRO A 202 -3.96 -16.00 -11.41
N ARG A 203 -2.74 -15.71 -11.87
CA ARG A 203 -2.14 -14.37 -11.87
C ARG A 203 -1.55 -14.07 -13.23
N ARG A 204 -2.06 -13.06 -13.91
CA ARG A 204 -1.51 -12.62 -15.20
C ARG A 204 -0.12 -12.01 -15.01
N SER A 205 0.84 -12.44 -15.82
CA SER A 205 2.22 -11.98 -15.85
C SER A 205 2.66 -11.77 -17.29
N GLY A 206 3.63 -10.89 -17.52
CA GLY A 206 4.07 -10.52 -18.86
C GLY A 206 5.54 -10.87 -19.11
N CYS A 207 5.83 -11.29 -20.34
CA CYS A 207 7.17 -11.31 -20.89
C CYS A 207 7.64 -9.89 -21.24
N LYS A 208 8.95 -9.70 -21.43
CA LYS A 208 9.48 -8.41 -21.88
C LYS A 208 8.95 -8.08 -23.27
N LEU A 209 8.91 -6.79 -23.60
CA LEU A 209 8.56 -6.35 -24.95
C LEU A 209 9.43 -7.07 -25.99
N GLY A 210 8.80 -7.60 -27.05
CA GLY A 210 9.45 -8.42 -28.08
C GLY A 210 9.54 -9.92 -27.76
N GLN A 211 9.24 -10.33 -26.52
CA GLN A 211 9.14 -11.73 -26.13
C GLN A 211 7.68 -12.20 -26.10
N ALA A 212 7.51 -13.49 -26.32
CA ALA A 212 6.25 -14.21 -26.16
C ALA A 212 6.44 -15.36 -25.16
N PHE A 213 5.35 -15.80 -24.53
CA PHE A 213 5.41 -16.97 -23.66
C PHE A 213 5.38 -18.26 -24.48
N ASP A 214 6.44 -19.05 -24.39
CA ASP A 214 6.53 -20.39 -24.98
C ASP A 214 5.83 -21.39 -24.05
N ASP A 215 4.64 -21.84 -24.44
CA ASP A 215 3.83 -22.76 -23.63
C ASP A 215 4.38 -24.19 -23.62
N VAL A 216 5.28 -24.54 -24.53
CA VAL A 216 5.92 -25.87 -24.54
C VAL A 216 7.04 -25.92 -23.50
N HIS A 217 7.90 -24.90 -23.49
CA HIS A 217 9.05 -24.84 -22.58
C HIS A 217 8.75 -24.08 -21.27
N LYS A 218 7.54 -23.52 -21.13
CA LYS A 218 7.07 -22.75 -19.97
C LYS A 218 7.99 -21.59 -19.59
N LYS A 219 8.45 -20.82 -20.58
CA LYS A 219 9.34 -19.67 -20.41
C LYS A 219 9.05 -18.57 -21.43
N CYS A 220 9.47 -17.34 -21.11
CA CYS A 220 9.50 -16.29 -22.12
C CYS A 220 10.64 -16.55 -23.11
N GLU A 221 10.34 -16.43 -24.39
CA GLU A 221 11.29 -16.57 -25.50
C GLU A 221 11.01 -15.46 -26.53
N TRP A 222 11.96 -15.16 -27.40
CA TRP A 222 11.72 -14.18 -28.47
C TRP A 222 10.56 -14.61 -29.35
N ALA A 223 9.62 -13.68 -29.63
CA ALA A 223 8.37 -14.01 -30.29
C ALA A 223 8.57 -14.81 -31.59
N ARG A 224 9.55 -14.41 -32.41
CA ARG A 224 9.96 -15.09 -33.66
C ARG A 224 10.36 -16.58 -33.51
N LYS A 225 10.70 -17.02 -32.30
CA LYS A 225 11.08 -18.42 -31.99
C LYS A 225 9.93 -19.23 -31.40
N VAL A 226 8.81 -18.58 -31.08
CA VAL A 226 7.57 -19.21 -30.63
C VAL A 226 6.65 -19.32 -31.85
N PRO A 227 6.50 -20.51 -32.47
CA PRO A 227 5.84 -20.64 -33.76
C PRO A 227 4.43 -20.04 -33.82
N GLU A 228 3.60 -20.25 -32.79
CA GLU A 228 2.26 -19.66 -32.72
C GLU A 228 2.23 -18.12 -32.57
N CYS A 229 3.35 -17.52 -32.14
CA CYS A 229 3.46 -16.10 -31.82
C CYS A 229 4.53 -15.38 -32.66
N ALA A 230 5.06 -16.02 -33.71
CA ALA A 230 6.17 -15.51 -34.51
C ALA A 230 5.89 -14.11 -35.10
N ASP A 231 4.62 -13.86 -35.37
CA ASP A 231 4.13 -12.66 -36.05
C ASP A 231 3.47 -11.65 -35.10
N TRP A 232 3.41 -11.94 -33.79
CA TRP A 232 2.65 -11.16 -32.80
C TRP A 232 3.02 -9.67 -32.76
N TYR A 233 4.30 -9.33 -32.94
CA TYR A 233 4.78 -7.95 -32.88
C TYR A 233 4.92 -7.27 -34.24
N LYS A 234 4.59 -7.91 -35.37
CA LYS A 234 4.84 -7.35 -36.71
C LYS A 234 4.15 -6.00 -36.95
N ASP A 235 3.01 -5.76 -36.31
CA ASP A 235 2.26 -4.51 -36.41
C ASP A 235 2.59 -3.50 -35.28
N GLN A 236 3.40 -3.91 -34.30
CA GLN A 236 3.76 -3.09 -33.13
C GLN A 236 5.21 -2.62 -33.17
N LEU A 237 6.11 -3.42 -33.75
CA LEU A 237 7.55 -3.20 -33.82
C LEU A 237 8.07 -3.59 -35.20
N THR A 238 9.03 -2.84 -35.70
CA THR A 238 9.80 -3.21 -36.89
C THR A 238 10.77 -4.35 -36.57
N ASP A 239 11.18 -5.11 -37.60
CA ASP A 239 12.20 -6.17 -37.44
C ASP A 239 13.51 -5.64 -36.84
N ALA A 240 13.89 -4.41 -37.17
CA ALA A 240 15.08 -3.76 -36.64
C ALA A 240 14.93 -3.41 -35.15
N GLU A 241 13.76 -2.96 -34.71
CA GLU A 241 13.48 -2.69 -33.29
C GLU A 241 13.47 -3.99 -32.48
N LEU A 242 12.85 -5.04 -33.02
CA LEU A 242 12.83 -6.35 -32.37
C LEU A 242 14.23 -6.96 -32.27
N ASP A 243 15.06 -6.84 -33.31
CA ASP A 243 16.46 -7.27 -33.27
C ASP A 243 17.28 -6.46 -32.26
N ALA A 244 17.04 -5.14 -32.16
CA ALA A 244 17.70 -4.29 -31.17
C ALA A 244 17.31 -4.64 -29.73
N LEU A 245 16.09 -5.14 -29.48
CA LEU A 245 15.66 -5.65 -28.18
C LEU A 245 16.35 -6.97 -27.83
N GLU A 246 16.52 -7.87 -28.81
CA GLU A 246 17.20 -9.16 -28.64
C GLU A 246 18.72 -9.02 -28.49
N ASN A 247 19.30 -8.12 -29.28
CA ASN A 247 20.72 -7.88 -29.36
C ASN A 247 21.01 -6.41 -29.01
N PRO A 248 20.86 -6.03 -27.72
CA PRO A 248 21.09 -4.65 -27.32
C PRO A 248 22.54 -4.27 -27.63
N PRO A 249 22.78 -3.10 -28.25
CA PRO A 249 24.12 -2.66 -28.59
C PRO A 249 24.97 -2.60 -27.32
N THR A 250 26.15 -3.21 -27.37
CA THR A 250 27.10 -3.12 -26.27
C THR A 250 27.46 -1.65 -26.06
N LEU A 251 27.20 -1.13 -24.86
CA LEU A 251 27.67 0.19 -24.49
C LEU A 251 29.20 0.15 -24.61
N LYS A 252 29.75 0.88 -25.59
CA LYS A 252 31.20 1.05 -25.71
C LYS A 252 31.72 1.52 -24.35
N PRO A 253 32.76 0.88 -23.79
CA PRO A 253 33.36 1.36 -22.55
C PRO A 253 33.75 2.82 -22.76
N LYS A 254 33.24 3.70 -21.90
CA LYS A 254 33.68 5.10 -21.87
C LYS A 254 35.21 5.07 -21.73
N PRO A 255 35.98 5.68 -22.63
CA PRO A 255 37.44 5.64 -22.53
C PRO A 255 37.83 6.16 -21.14
N SER A 256 38.69 5.38 -20.45
CA SER A 256 39.34 5.77 -19.21
C SER A 256 40.30 6.93 -19.50
N GLY A 257 39.73 8.11 -19.74
CA GLY A 257 40.45 9.35 -19.83
C GLY A 257 40.73 9.83 -18.41
N SER A 258 41.95 9.60 -17.95
CA SER A 258 42.65 10.26 -16.84
C SER A 258 41.76 10.96 -15.81
N GLN A 259 41.63 10.36 -14.62
CA GLN A 259 41.33 11.15 -13.42
C GLN A 259 42.46 12.15 -13.20
N GLN A 260 42.36 13.34 -13.81
CA GLN A 260 43.04 14.49 -13.26
C GLN A 260 42.37 14.78 -11.92
N SER A 261 43.14 14.59 -10.85
CA SER A 261 42.83 14.94 -9.48
C SER A 261 42.14 16.30 -9.42
N ARG A 262 40.80 16.29 -9.29
CA ARG A 262 40.06 17.47 -8.86
C ARG A 262 40.43 17.69 -7.40
N ARG A 263 41.38 18.61 -7.17
CA ARG A 263 41.62 19.21 -5.86
C ARG A 263 40.27 19.60 -5.26
N LYS A 264 40.02 19.08 -4.06
CA LYS A 264 38.84 19.32 -3.23
C LYS A 264 38.60 20.83 -3.14
N GLY A 265 37.55 21.33 -3.79
CA GLY A 265 37.11 22.72 -3.67
C GLY A 265 36.73 22.99 -2.22
N GLN A 266 37.35 24.01 -1.65
CA GLN A 266 37.10 24.47 -0.29
C GLN A 266 35.65 24.99 -0.19
N ARG A 267 34.91 24.53 0.83
CA ARG A 267 33.55 24.98 1.16
C ARG A 267 33.58 26.49 1.41
N PRO A 268 32.78 27.32 0.71
CA PRO A 268 32.72 28.75 0.99
C PRO A 268 32.20 28.99 2.41
N LYS A 269 32.90 29.84 3.17
CA LYS A 269 32.42 30.35 4.47
C LYS A 269 31.17 31.23 4.25
N PRO A 270 30.16 31.18 5.12
CA PRO A 270 29.05 32.11 5.07
C PRO A 270 29.56 33.53 5.36
N LYS A 271 29.18 34.48 4.51
CA LYS A 271 29.42 35.92 4.74
C LYS A 271 28.46 36.40 5.81
N SER A 272 29.00 37.06 6.83
CA SER A 272 28.29 37.86 7.81
C SER A 272 27.57 39.01 7.12
N VAL A 273 26.27 39.17 7.41
CA VAL A 273 25.48 40.36 7.06
C VAL A 273 25.89 41.49 8.01
N PRO A 274 26.26 42.70 7.53
CA PRO A 274 26.41 43.85 8.41
C PRO A 274 25.03 44.39 8.78
N ALA A 275 24.87 44.75 10.05
CA ALA A 275 23.77 45.56 10.54
C ALA A 275 23.83 46.94 9.90
N GLU A 276 22.71 47.43 9.37
CA GLU A 276 22.53 48.84 9.04
C GLU A 276 22.01 49.54 10.30
N GLU A 277 22.84 50.43 10.84
CA GLU A 277 22.46 51.42 11.84
C GLU A 277 21.87 52.64 11.14
N ASP A 278 20.80 53.13 11.75
CA ASP A 278 20.09 54.38 11.52
C ASP A 278 21.02 55.58 11.79
N GLU A 279 21.13 56.53 10.84
CA GLU A 279 21.41 57.92 11.23
C GLU A 279 20.80 58.91 10.22
N SER A 280 20.09 59.87 10.80
CA SER A 280 19.33 60.95 10.18
C SER A 280 20.22 62.17 9.90
N ALA A 281 20.05 62.88 8.76
CA ALA A 281 20.35 64.32 8.66
C ALA A 281 19.84 64.99 7.37
N GLU A 282 18.81 65.84 7.54
CA GLU A 282 18.74 67.24 7.09
C GLU A 282 19.01 67.61 5.61
N LYS A 283 17.93 67.86 4.85
CA LYS A 283 17.67 69.14 4.16
C LYS A 283 16.25 69.25 3.64
#